data_AF-A3BD14-F1
#
_entry.id   AF-A3BD14-F1
#
_cell.length_a   1.000
_cell.length_b   1.000
_cell.length_c   1.000
_cell.angle_alpha   90.00
_cell.angle_beta   90.00
_cell.angle_gamma   90.00
#
_symmetry.space_group_name_H-M   'P 1'
#
loop_
_entity.id
_entity.type
_entity.pdbx_description
1 polymer ?
#
loop_
_entity_poly.entity_id
_entity_poly.type
_entity_poly.pdbx_seq_one_letter_code
_entity_poly.pdbx_strand_id
1 'polypeptide(L)'
;MALVSFLAAITLLTLIPQLTHEIRKSLDHHTVLYTTLIKLSRVLGLTNCAVWMPAFGEMCLTHELRRGGGDDCVEVVGVDDADVVELRGSDDVKLLGPDSVLAKASGGKQQGTGVVAAIRMLMLKVADFKGGTPEVIQTSYAMLVLVPPSGKS
;
A
#
# COMPACT_ATOMS: atom_id res chain seq x y z
N MET A 1 -7.10 -3.58 17.66
CA MET A 1 -6.49 -4.92 17.68
C MET A 1 -6.59 -5.58 16.32
N ALA A 2 -5.60 -5.28 15.45
CA ALA A 2 -5.21 -6.06 14.27
C ALA A 2 -3.83 -5.57 13.75
N LEU A 3 -3.47 -4.32 14.06
CA LEU A 3 -2.12 -3.74 13.84
C LEU A 3 -1.03 -4.29 14.78
N VAL A 4 -1.41 -5.03 15.83
CA VAL A 4 -0.46 -5.64 16.79
C VAL A 4 0.31 -6.80 16.15
N SER A 5 -0.23 -7.42 15.09
CA SER A 5 0.42 -8.54 14.39
C SER A 5 1.51 -8.10 13.40
N PHE A 6 1.42 -6.87 12.87
CA PHE A 6 2.48 -6.27 12.03
C PHE A 6 3.69 -5.89 12.90
N LEU A 7 3.44 -5.39 14.11
CA LEU A 7 4.46 -5.13 15.12
C LEU A 7 5.14 -6.41 15.60
N ALA A 8 4.42 -7.53 15.78
CA ALA A 8 5.01 -8.80 16.20
C ALA A 8 5.97 -9.41 15.14
N ALA A 9 5.64 -9.32 13.85
CA ALA A 9 6.51 -9.77 12.76
C ALA A 9 7.77 -8.88 12.60
N ILE A 10 7.62 -7.56 12.82
CA ILE A 10 8.76 -6.62 12.90
C ILE A 10 9.60 -6.90 14.15
N THR A 11 8.97 -7.26 15.28
CA THR A 11 9.67 -7.57 16.54
C THR A 11 10.51 -8.86 16.41
N LEU A 12 10.00 -9.89 15.71
CA LEU A 12 10.76 -11.11 15.40
C LEU A 12 11.98 -10.84 14.50
N LEU A 13 11.89 -9.84 13.61
CA LEU A 13 12.99 -9.37 12.77
C LEU A 13 14.02 -8.52 13.53
N THR A 14 13.64 -7.85 14.63
CA THR A 14 14.55 -7.04 15.46
C THR A 14 15.41 -7.84 16.45
N LEU A 15 15.09 -9.11 16.70
CA LEU A 15 15.80 -9.96 17.68
C LEU A 15 17.13 -10.54 17.18
N ILE A 16 17.51 -10.32 15.91
CA ILE A 16 18.79 -10.79 15.36
C ILE A 16 19.55 -9.63 14.67
N PRO A 17 20.25 -8.77 15.43
CA PRO A 17 20.85 -7.53 14.92
C PRO A 17 21.86 -7.76 13.78
N GLN A 18 22.70 -8.79 13.87
CA GLN A 18 23.71 -9.12 12.85
C GLN A 18 23.10 -9.58 11.51
N LEU A 19 21.92 -10.22 11.53
CA LEU A 19 21.26 -10.69 10.31
C LEU A 19 20.54 -9.53 9.60
N THR A 20 20.05 -8.55 10.35
CA THR A 20 19.32 -7.40 9.77
C THR A 20 20.17 -6.44 8.96
N HIS A 21 21.49 -6.39 9.13
CA HIS A 21 22.35 -5.50 8.35
C HIS A 21 22.59 -6.03 6.93
N GLU A 22 22.92 -7.32 6.81
CA GLU A 22 23.12 -7.99 5.51
C GLU A 22 21.82 -8.16 4.72
N ILE A 23 20.70 -8.42 5.42
CA ILE A 23 19.37 -8.48 4.82
C ILE A 23 18.93 -7.08 4.32
N ARG A 24 19.16 -6.00 5.09
CA ARG A 24 18.85 -4.62 4.65
C ARG A 24 19.73 -4.13 3.50
N LYS A 25 20.94 -4.68 3.37
CA LYS A 25 21.87 -4.39 2.28
C LYS A 25 21.56 -5.17 0.99
N SER A 26 20.91 -6.33 1.12
CA SER A 26 20.61 -7.28 0.03
C SER A 26 19.15 -7.25 -0.46
N LEU A 27 18.19 -6.79 0.37
CA LEU A 27 16.81 -6.63 -0.09
C LEU A 27 16.68 -5.39 -0.98
N ASP A 28 16.69 -5.65 -2.27
CA ASP A 28 16.14 -4.75 -3.26
C ASP A 28 14.78 -4.20 -2.78
N HIS A 29 14.70 -2.89 -2.62
CA HIS A 29 13.56 -2.14 -2.11
C HIS A 29 12.22 -2.49 -2.77
N HIS A 30 12.22 -2.82 -4.07
CA HIS A 30 11.03 -3.29 -4.78
C HIS A 30 10.58 -4.67 -4.30
N THR A 31 11.53 -5.55 -3.97
CA THR A 31 11.25 -6.92 -3.53
C THR A 31 10.53 -6.95 -2.18
N VAL A 32 10.85 -6.07 -1.23
CA VAL A 32 10.17 -6.01 0.09
C VAL A 32 8.69 -5.67 -0.07
N LEU A 33 8.39 -4.57 -0.76
CA LEU A 33 7.02 -4.09 -0.93
C LEU A 33 6.19 -5.11 -1.70
N TYR A 34 6.72 -5.59 -2.82
CA TYR A 34 6.04 -6.56 -3.67
C TYR A 34 5.78 -7.89 -2.97
N THR A 35 6.77 -8.47 -2.27
CA THR A 35 6.56 -9.70 -1.49
C THR A 35 5.57 -9.50 -0.35
N THR A 36 5.52 -8.31 0.25
CA THR A 36 4.55 -7.97 1.29
C THR A 36 3.14 -7.87 0.72
N LEU A 37 2.95 -7.21 -0.43
CA LEU A 37 1.66 -7.15 -1.13
C LEU A 37 1.14 -8.55 -1.49
N ILE A 38 2.02 -9.44 -1.97
CA ILE A 38 1.68 -10.86 -2.24
C ILE A 38 1.28 -11.60 -0.97
N LYS A 39 2.00 -11.40 0.14
CA LYS A 39 1.67 -12.07 1.40
C LYS A 39 0.34 -11.56 1.97
N LEU A 40 0.13 -10.25 1.96
CA LEU A 40 -1.10 -9.61 2.41
C LEU A 40 -2.30 -10.10 1.60
N SER A 41 -2.18 -10.13 0.27
CA SER A 41 -3.28 -10.60 -0.58
C SER A 41 -3.65 -12.05 -0.32
N ARG A 42 -2.67 -12.92 -0.09
CA ARG A 42 -2.92 -14.33 0.27
C ARG A 42 -3.61 -14.46 1.63
N VAL A 43 -3.14 -13.73 2.65
CA VAL A 43 -3.70 -13.78 4.00
C VAL A 43 -5.15 -13.29 4.04
N LEU A 44 -5.46 -12.25 3.26
CA LEU A 44 -6.78 -11.62 3.22
C LEU A 44 -7.67 -12.13 2.07
N GLY A 45 -7.18 -13.08 1.27
CA GLY A 45 -7.91 -13.65 0.13
C GLY A 45 -8.24 -12.63 -0.97
N LEU A 46 -7.45 -11.57 -1.12
CA LEU A 46 -7.72 -10.45 -2.03
C LEU A 46 -7.52 -10.83 -3.51
N THR A 47 -8.33 -10.26 -4.40
CA THR A 47 -8.12 -10.36 -5.85
C THR A 47 -7.16 -9.32 -6.39
N ASN A 48 -6.99 -8.21 -5.66
CA ASN A 48 -5.97 -7.23 -5.96
C ASN A 48 -5.48 -6.50 -4.72
N CYS A 49 -4.30 -5.92 -4.84
CA CYS A 49 -3.73 -5.00 -3.88
C CYS A 49 -2.95 -3.94 -4.66
N ALA A 50 -3.25 -2.67 -4.45
CA ALA A 50 -2.71 -1.55 -5.22
C ALA A 50 -2.12 -0.47 -4.31
N VAL A 51 -1.01 0.13 -4.73
CA VAL A 51 -0.32 1.22 -4.02
C VAL A 51 -0.28 2.46 -4.90
N TRP A 52 -0.93 3.52 -4.42
CA TRP A 52 -1.01 4.81 -5.08
C TRP A 52 -0.14 5.83 -4.38
N MET A 53 0.62 6.63 -5.14
CA MET A 53 1.48 7.68 -4.59
C MET A 53 1.20 9.04 -5.25
N PRO A 54 1.26 10.14 -4.50
CA PRO A 54 1.09 11.48 -5.06
C PRO A 54 2.30 11.85 -5.94
N ALA A 55 2.05 12.28 -7.18
CA ALA A 55 3.03 12.85 -8.10
C ALA A 55 2.37 13.97 -8.93
N PHE A 56 2.98 15.16 -8.96
CA PHE A 56 2.55 16.29 -9.79
C PHE A 56 1.06 16.70 -9.69
N GLY A 57 0.44 16.53 -8.52
CA GLY A 57 -0.99 16.87 -8.33
C GLY A 57 -1.96 15.74 -8.68
N GLU A 58 -1.44 14.54 -8.95
CA GLU A 58 -2.24 13.34 -9.17
C GLU A 58 -1.77 12.21 -8.23
N MET A 59 -2.61 11.21 -8.03
CA MET A 59 -2.28 9.94 -7.41
C MET A 59 -1.99 8.94 -8.52
N CYS A 60 -0.73 8.49 -8.62
CA CYS A 60 -0.31 7.53 -9.63
C CYS A 60 -0.26 6.12 -9.05
N LEU A 61 -0.77 5.14 -9.80
CA LEU A 61 -0.63 3.73 -9.47
C LEU A 61 0.82 3.29 -9.67
N THR A 62 1.48 2.88 -8.59
CA THR A 62 2.93 2.56 -8.63
C THR A 62 3.21 1.08 -8.46
N HIS A 63 2.38 0.37 -7.71
CA HIS A 63 2.50 -1.07 -7.51
C HIS A 63 1.12 -1.70 -7.48
N GLU A 64 0.99 -2.87 -8.07
CA GLU A 64 -0.27 -3.61 -8.13
C GLU A 64 -0.01 -5.11 -8.21
N LEU A 65 -0.76 -5.91 -7.46
CA LEU A 65 -0.63 -7.36 -7.46
C LEU A 65 -1.00 -8.01 -8.80
N ARG A 66 -2.05 -7.51 -9.46
CA ARG A 66 -2.54 -8.05 -10.74
C ARG A 66 -1.61 -7.77 -11.92
N ARG A 67 -0.70 -6.80 -11.80
CA ARG A 67 0.14 -6.33 -12.90
C ARG A 67 1.33 -7.27 -13.13
N GLY A 68 1.01 -8.46 -13.65
CA GLY A 68 1.97 -9.39 -14.22
C GLY A 68 2.00 -9.28 -15.74
N GLY A 69 2.73 -8.29 -16.27
CA GLY A 69 3.07 -8.18 -17.69
C GLY A 69 2.24 -7.17 -18.50
N GLY A 70 2.92 -6.11 -18.94
CA GLY A 70 2.59 -5.33 -20.13
C GLY A 70 1.38 -4.41 -20.06
N ASP A 71 1.60 -3.16 -19.65
CA ASP A 71 1.24 -1.94 -20.40
C ASP A 71 1.49 -0.75 -19.46
N ASP A 72 2.26 0.24 -19.92
CA ASP A 72 2.73 1.41 -19.16
C ASP A 72 1.64 2.50 -19.08
N CYS A 73 0.37 2.10 -19.02
CA CYS A 73 -0.70 3.04 -18.73
C CYS A 73 -0.59 3.45 -17.26
N VAL A 74 -0.13 4.68 -17.01
CA VAL A 74 -0.17 5.28 -15.68
C VAL A 74 -1.65 5.55 -15.38
N GLU A 75 -2.30 4.66 -14.62
CA GLU A 75 -3.59 5.02 -14.06
C GLU A 75 -3.38 6.14 -13.04
N VAL A 76 -4.16 7.21 -13.20
CA VAL A 76 -4.10 8.41 -12.37
C VAL A 76 -5.48 8.71 -11.79
N VAL A 77 -5.47 9.19 -10.54
CA VAL A 77 -6.66 9.72 -9.85
C VAL A 77 -6.31 11.11 -9.35
N GLY A 78 -7.21 12.09 -9.51
CA GLY A 78 -6.95 13.45 -9.04
C GLY A 78 -6.73 13.50 -7.52
N VAL A 79 -5.80 14.33 -7.04
CA VAL A 79 -5.58 14.49 -5.59
C VAL A 79 -6.77 15.13 -4.87
N ASP A 80 -7.62 15.82 -5.62
CA ASP A 80 -8.84 16.47 -5.14
C ASP A 80 -10.07 15.55 -5.20
N ASP A 81 -9.90 14.29 -5.61
CA ASP A 81 -10.97 13.29 -5.52
C ASP A 81 -11.42 13.11 -4.06
N ALA A 82 -12.73 13.01 -3.84
CA ALA A 82 -13.30 13.00 -2.51
C ALA A 82 -12.77 11.82 -1.65
N ASP A 83 -12.53 10.66 -2.26
CA ASP A 83 -11.98 9.52 -1.54
C ASP A 83 -10.53 9.75 -1.16
N VAL A 84 -9.76 10.39 -2.05
CA VAL A 84 -8.36 10.73 -1.81
C VAL A 84 -8.24 11.79 -0.71
N VAL A 85 -9.06 12.85 -0.75
CA VAL A 85 -9.06 13.90 0.27
C VAL A 85 -9.40 13.34 1.65
N GLU A 86 -10.40 12.46 1.74
CA GLU A 86 -10.81 11.86 3.01
C GLU A 86 -9.73 10.91 3.56
N LEU A 87 -9.16 10.05 2.71
CA LEU A 87 -8.04 9.18 3.09
C LEU A 87 -6.81 9.99 3.51
N ARG A 88 -6.57 11.14 2.89
CA ARG A 88 -5.48 12.04 3.29
C ARG A 88 -5.71 12.61 4.69
N GLY A 89 -6.96 12.81 5.11
CA GLY A 89 -7.31 13.37 6.43
C GLY A 89 -7.37 12.35 7.57
N SER A 90 -7.33 11.04 7.27
CA SER A 90 -7.60 9.97 8.24
C SER A 90 -6.49 8.91 8.29
N ASP A 91 -6.31 8.30 9.47
CA ASP A 91 -5.49 7.10 9.66
C ASP A 91 -6.32 5.81 9.67
N ASP A 92 -7.65 5.93 9.60
CA ASP A 92 -8.56 4.80 9.61
C ASP A 92 -8.70 4.14 8.23
N VAL A 93 -9.12 2.88 8.26
CA VAL A 93 -9.52 2.17 7.04
C VAL A 93 -10.82 2.77 6.52
N LYS A 94 -10.83 3.20 5.27
CA LYS A 94 -12.02 3.65 4.56
C LYS A 94 -12.58 2.55 3.69
N LEU A 95 -13.89 2.40 3.69
CA LEU A 95 -14.61 1.54 2.76
C LEU A 95 -15.03 2.39 1.55
N LEU A 96 -14.51 2.04 0.38
CA LEU A 96 -14.81 2.75 -0.85
C LEU A 96 -16.11 2.24 -1.46
N GLY A 97 -16.97 3.19 -1.83
CA GLY A 97 -18.24 2.89 -2.48
C GLY A 97 -18.06 2.35 -3.90
N PRO A 98 -19.12 1.77 -4.50
CA PRO A 98 -19.07 1.22 -5.85
C PRO A 98 -18.78 2.28 -6.93
N ASP A 99 -19.03 3.56 -6.62
CA ASP A 99 -18.78 4.68 -7.52
C ASP A 99 -17.40 5.32 -7.38
N SER A 100 -16.62 4.89 -6.38
CA SER A 100 -15.28 5.39 -6.12
C SER A 100 -14.37 5.22 -7.34
N VAL A 101 -13.81 6.33 -7.81
CA VAL A 101 -12.85 6.34 -8.92
C VAL A 101 -11.60 5.56 -8.51
N LEU A 102 -11.11 5.78 -7.29
CA LEU A 102 -9.94 5.10 -6.72
C LEU A 102 -10.15 3.57 -6.62
N ALA A 103 -11.34 3.13 -6.21
CA ALA A 103 -11.65 1.70 -6.14
C ALA A 103 -11.70 1.06 -7.54
N LYS A 104 -12.37 1.71 -8.50
CA LYS A 104 -12.49 1.23 -9.89
C LYS A 104 -11.13 1.13 -10.56
N ALA A 105 -10.29 2.16 -10.39
CA ALA A 105 -8.93 2.21 -10.91
C ALA A 105 -8.08 1.06 -10.32
N SER A 106 -8.22 0.79 -9.03
CA SER A 106 -7.54 -0.33 -8.35
C SER A 106 -8.07 -1.74 -8.74
N GLY A 107 -8.92 -1.87 -9.76
CA GLY A 107 -9.47 -3.16 -10.19
C GLY A 107 -10.81 -3.54 -9.54
N GLY A 108 -11.45 -2.62 -8.81
CA GLY A 108 -12.80 -2.78 -8.25
C GLY A 108 -13.94 -2.67 -9.26
N LYS A 109 -13.65 -2.72 -10.57
CA LYS A 109 -14.60 -2.50 -11.69
C LYS A 109 -15.62 -3.62 -11.91
N GLN A 110 -15.45 -4.80 -11.31
CA GLN A 110 -16.32 -5.94 -11.63
C GLN A 110 -17.64 -5.93 -10.86
N GLN A 111 -18.72 -6.26 -11.56
CA GLN A 111 -20.04 -6.46 -10.95
C GLN A 111 -19.92 -7.57 -9.89
N GLY A 112 -20.28 -7.26 -8.64
CA GLY A 112 -20.17 -8.20 -7.52
C GLY A 112 -18.83 -8.18 -6.77
N THR A 113 -17.89 -7.28 -7.09
CA THR A 113 -16.71 -7.03 -6.22
C THR A 113 -17.20 -6.64 -4.82
N GLY A 114 -16.66 -7.32 -3.79
CA GLY A 114 -16.95 -6.97 -2.39
C GLY A 114 -16.47 -5.56 -2.03
N VAL A 115 -16.79 -5.11 -0.82
CA VAL A 115 -16.46 -3.75 -0.37
C VAL A 115 -14.94 -3.53 -0.41
N VAL A 116 -14.49 -2.59 -1.25
CA VAL A 116 -13.08 -2.25 -1.40
C VAL A 116 -12.64 -1.42 -0.19
N ALA A 117 -11.50 -1.77 0.41
CA ALA A 117 -10.94 -1.05 1.54
C ALA A 117 -9.72 -0.25 1.10
N ALA A 118 -9.54 0.95 1.66
CA ALA A 118 -8.38 1.78 1.44
C ALA A 118 -7.84 2.34 2.75
N ILE A 119 -6.52 2.45 2.86
CA ILE A 119 -5.86 3.01 4.04
C ILE A 119 -4.66 3.87 3.62
N ARG A 120 -4.47 4.99 4.32
CA ARG A 120 -3.28 5.84 4.19
C ARG A 120 -2.08 5.15 4.84
N MET A 121 -1.00 4.98 4.08
CA MET A 121 0.30 4.52 4.58
C MET A 121 1.28 5.69 4.62
N LEU A 122 1.93 5.88 5.76
CA LEU A 122 2.97 6.88 5.89
C LEU A 122 4.27 6.34 5.32
N MET A 123 4.87 7.06 4.38
CA MET A 123 6.17 6.70 3.83
C MET A 123 7.25 7.56 4.48
N LEU A 124 8.24 6.86 5.05
CA LEU A 124 9.45 7.48 5.53
C LEU A 124 10.41 7.59 4.36
N LYS A 125 10.88 8.81 4.03
CA LYS A 125 12.14 8.91 3.29
C LYS A 125 13.21 8.31 4.19
N VAL A 126 13.95 7.35 3.64
CA VAL A 126 15.07 6.71 4.32
C VAL A 126 15.88 7.80 4.98
N ALA A 127 15.86 7.82 6.31
CA ALA A 127 16.61 8.78 7.10
C ALA A 127 18.05 8.78 6.57
N ASP A 128 18.64 9.96 6.42
CA ASP A 128 20.08 10.07 6.35
C ASP A 128 20.64 9.43 7.63
N PHE A 129 20.89 8.11 7.59
CA PHE A 129 21.51 7.36 8.68
C PHE A 129 23.00 7.68 8.71
N LYS A 130 23.33 8.98 8.85
CA LYS A 130 24.68 9.49 9.10
C LYS A 130 25.02 9.39 10.60
N GLY A 131 24.66 8.28 11.25
CA GLY A 131 25.09 7.95 12.61
C GLY A 131 24.46 8.73 13.78
N GLY A 132 23.42 9.55 13.55
CA GLY A 132 22.65 10.24 14.60
C GLY A 132 21.27 9.64 14.84
N THR A 133 20.56 10.10 15.89
CA THR A 133 19.14 9.76 16.12
C THR A 133 18.33 10.11 14.88
N PRO A 134 17.65 9.15 14.23
CA PRO A 134 16.93 9.42 13.00
C PRO A 134 15.77 10.36 13.29
N GLU A 135 15.84 11.58 12.75
CA GLU A 135 14.70 12.49 12.72
C GLU A 135 13.72 11.94 11.68
N VAL A 136 12.56 11.47 12.15
CA VAL A 136 11.54 10.86 11.29
C VAL A 136 10.86 11.98 10.50
N ILE A 137 11.43 12.36 9.36
CA ILE A 137 10.80 13.34 8.46
C ILE A 137 9.74 12.60 7.63
N GLN A 138 8.48 12.74 8.04
CA GLN A 138 7.34 12.31 7.26
C GLN A 138 7.27 13.15 5.98
N THR A 139 7.61 12.54 4.84
CA THR A 139 7.89 13.27 3.60
C THR A 139 6.92 12.93 2.46
N SER A 140 6.16 11.84 2.58
CA SER A 140 5.10 11.47 1.64
C SER A 140 4.16 10.42 2.24
N TYR A 141 2.96 10.28 1.67
CA TYR A 141 2.01 9.23 2.01
C TYR A 141 1.71 8.42 0.75
N ALA A 142 1.23 7.20 0.93
CA ALA A 142 0.68 6.36 -0.12
C ALA A 142 -0.72 5.90 0.29
N MET A 143 -1.52 5.46 -0.66
CA MET A 143 -2.79 4.79 -0.38
C MET A 143 -2.68 3.32 -0.76
N LEU A 144 -2.91 2.44 0.21
CA LEU A 144 -3.07 1.01 -0.02
C LEU A 144 -4.54 0.74 -0.29
N VAL A 145 -4.85 0.16 -1.45
CA VAL A 145 -6.21 -0.24 -1.81
C VAL A 145 -6.28 -1.76 -1.90
N LEU A 146 -7.21 -2.34 -1.15
CA LEU A 146 -7.41 -3.78 -1.00
C LEU A 146 -8.71 -4.17 -1.69
N VAL A 147 -8.61 -4.99 -2.74
CA VAL A 147 -9.79 -5.41 -3.51
C VAL A 147 -10.13 -6.85 -3.15
N PRO A 148 -11.26 -7.09 -2.46
CA PRO A 148 -11.70 -8.43 -2.13
C PRO A 148 -12.15 -9.20 -3.39
N PRO A 149 -12.38 -10.52 -3.29
CA PRO A 149 -12.97 -11.28 -4.37
C PRO A 149 -14.41 -10.87 -4.64
N SER A 150 -14.84 -11.05 -5.88
CA SER A 150 -16.26 -10.93 -6.21
C SER A 150 -17.02 -12.06 -5.54
N GLY A 151 -18.07 -11.72 -4.80
CA GLY A 151 -18.99 -12.71 -4.26
C GLY A 151 -19.69 -13.40 -5.43
N LYS A 152 -19.64 -14.73 -5.49
CA LYS A 152 -20.60 -15.48 -6.30
C LYS A 152 -21.95 -15.35 -5.61
N SER A 153 -22.83 -14.51 -6.15
CA SER A 153 -24.27 -14.63 -5.92
C SER A 153 -24.77 -15.97 -6.45
#